data_AF-A0A371LZJ7-F1
#
_entry.id   AF-A0A371LZJ7-F1
#
_cell.length_a   1.000
_cell.length_b   1.000
_cell.length_c   1.000
_cell.angle_alpha   90.00
_cell.angle_beta   90.00
_cell.angle_gamma   90.00
#
_symmetry.space_group_name_H-M   'P 1'
#
loop_
_entity.id
_entity.type
_entity.pdbx_description
1 polymer ?
#
loop_
_entity_poly.entity_id
_entity_poly.type
_entity_poly.pdbx_seq_one_letter_code
_entity_poly.pdbx_strand_id
1 'polypeptide(L)'
;MPALDSAVRQVGDFVVVALLLFGLTSVVAPLDLLLSALGVEAPRFAGLAAAALVALALLLARPLRLRLVARVWGIGLVVTALWIPLLVLLELQGNPVGILVSWAVCLGVGVALTYPPLWRAAEARLRAE
;
A
#
# COMPACT_ATOMS: atom_id res chain seq x y z
N MET A 1 19.17 -29.88 14.88
CA MET A 1 19.84 -28.56 14.77
C MET A 1 18.82 -27.44 15.00
N PRO A 2 18.42 -27.17 16.25
CA PRO A 2 17.35 -26.20 16.55
C PRO A 2 17.74 -24.73 16.39
N ALA A 3 19.04 -24.39 16.39
CA ALA A 3 19.52 -23.01 16.26
C ALA A 3 19.47 -22.48 14.81
N LEU A 4 19.64 -23.35 13.82
CA LEU A 4 19.53 -22.99 12.40
C LEU A 4 18.08 -22.73 12.00
N ASP A 5 17.14 -23.51 12.54
CA ASP A 5 15.70 -23.29 12.36
C ASP A 5 15.23 -21.95 12.96
N SER A 6 15.87 -21.47 14.04
CA SER A 6 15.53 -20.18 14.65
C SER A 6 16.08 -19.00 13.82
N ALA A 7 17.31 -19.09 13.32
CA ALA A 7 17.92 -18.05 12.49
C ALA A 7 17.20 -17.91 11.15
N VAL A 8 16.88 -19.02 10.47
CA VAL A 8 16.13 -19.00 9.21
C VAL A 8 14.75 -18.39 9.40
N ARG A 9 14.09 -18.68 10.53
CA ARG A 9 12.79 -18.09 10.87
C ARG A 9 12.87 -16.58 11.12
N GLN A 10 13.87 -16.11 11.85
CA GLN A 10 14.11 -14.68 12.07
C GLN A 10 14.39 -13.92 10.77
N VAL A 11 15.19 -14.50 9.87
CA VAL A 11 15.46 -13.92 8.55
C VAL A 11 14.17 -13.88 7.72
N GLY A 12 13.36 -14.93 7.74
CA GLY A 12 12.06 -14.96 7.09
C GLY A 12 11.12 -13.86 7.58
N ASP A 13 11.00 -13.70 8.90
CA ASP A 13 10.16 -12.66 9.51
C ASP A 13 10.67 -11.26 9.16
N PHE A 14 11.99 -11.05 9.16
CA PHE A 14 12.61 -9.79 8.74
C PHE A 14 12.29 -9.45 7.27
N VAL A 15 12.44 -10.42 6.35
CA VAL A 15 12.12 -10.23 4.93
C VAL A 15 10.65 -9.88 4.74
N VAL A 16 9.75 -10.53 5.48
CA VAL A 16 8.31 -10.24 5.43
C VAL A 16 8.01 -8.81 5.90
N VAL A 17 8.65 -8.34 6.96
CA VAL A 17 8.51 -6.95 7.44
C VAL A 17 9.07 -5.96 6.41
N ALA A 18 10.24 -6.25 5.84
CA ALA A 18 10.86 -5.40 4.83
C ALA A 18 9.97 -5.29 3.57
N LEU A 19 9.41 -6.42 3.11
CA LEU A 19 8.48 -6.45 1.98
C LEU A 19 7.18 -5.70 2.29
N LEU A 20 6.66 -5.81 3.51
CA LEU A 20 5.48 -5.05 3.94
C LEU A 20 5.77 -3.55 3.89
N LEU A 21 6.90 -3.12 4.44
CA LEU A 21 7.32 -1.72 4.46
C LEU A 21 7.46 -1.18 3.04
N PHE A 22 8.13 -1.93 2.16
CA PHE A 22 8.32 -1.54 0.77
C PHE A 22 6.98 -1.40 0.03
N GLY A 23 6.08 -2.38 0.17
CA GLY A 23 4.74 -2.28 -0.43
C GLY A 23 3.96 -1.06 0.08
N LEU A 24 4.06 -0.72 1.37
CA LEU A 24 3.43 0.47 1.94
C LEU A 24 4.06 1.76 1.43
N THR A 25 5.37 1.81 1.18
CA THR A 25 5.99 3.02 0.61
C THR A 25 5.39 3.37 -0.74
N SER A 26 5.10 2.39 -1.61
CA SER A 26 4.42 2.64 -2.89
C SER A 26 2.99 3.17 -2.73
N VAL A 27 2.31 2.83 -1.63
CA VAL A 27 0.95 3.33 -1.33
C VAL A 27 0.99 4.76 -0.79
N VAL A 28 2.02 5.10 0.00
CA VAL A 28 2.12 6.38 0.71
C VAL A 28 2.89 7.44 -0.08
N ALA A 29 3.85 7.05 -0.93
CA ALA A 29 4.67 7.96 -1.75
C ALA A 29 3.87 9.01 -2.55
N PRO A 30 2.69 8.69 -3.14
CA PRO A 30 1.80 9.69 -3.73
C PRO A 30 1.50 10.91 -2.86
N LEU A 31 1.44 10.74 -1.53
CA LEU A 31 1.11 11.81 -0.58
C LEU A 31 2.26 12.79 -0.36
N ASP A 32 3.49 12.49 -0.81
CA ASP A 32 4.57 13.48 -0.80
C ASP A 32 4.23 14.68 -1.69
N LEU A 33 3.47 14.46 -2.77
CA LEU A 33 2.94 15.52 -3.63
C LEU A 33 1.89 16.39 -2.92
N LEU A 34 1.12 15.81 -1.99
CA LEU A 34 0.18 16.56 -1.16
C LEU A 34 0.93 17.51 -0.23
N LEU A 35 1.98 17.02 0.43
CA LEU A 35 2.82 17.84 1.32
C LEU A 35 3.45 19.00 0.53
N SER A 36 3.99 18.72 -0.66
CA SER A 36 4.52 19.74 -1.56
C SER A 36 3.45 20.76 -1.98
N ALA A 37 2.23 20.32 -2.33
CA ALA A 37 1.13 21.22 -2.68
C ALA A 37 0.66 22.09 -1.50
N LEU A 38 0.86 21.65 -0.26
CA LEU A 38 0.58 22.39 0.96
C LEU A 38 1.74 23.31 1.39
N GLY A 39 2.83 23.38 0.62
CA GLY A 39 4.01 24.18 0.95
C GLY A 39 4.88 23.57 2.05
N VAL A 40 4.73 22.28 2.34
CA VAL A 40 5.51 21.55 3.34
C VAL A 40 6.66 20.81 2.65
N GLU A 41 7.89 21.23 2.93
CA GLU A 41 9.08 20.48 2.55
C GLU A 41 9.26 19.28 3.49
N ALA A 42 8.72 18.14 3.08
CA ALA A 42 8.89 16.91 3.82
C ALA A 42 10.36 16.42 3.72
N PRO A 43 10.95 15.91 4.82
CA PRO A 43 12.25 15.27 4.73
C PRO A 43 12.18 14.07 3.79
N ARG A 44 13.29 13.75 3.11
CA ARG A 44 13.36 12.68 2.09
C ARG A 44 12.92 11.29 2.58
N PHE A 45 12.85 11.10 3.89
CA PHE A 45 12.45 9.87 4.57
C PHE A 45 11.01 9.92 5.12
N ALA A 46 10.24 10.99 4.89
CA ALA A 46 8.88 11.14 5.41
C ALA A 46 7.94 10.04 4.94
N GLY A 47 7.95 9.70 3.64
CA GLY A 47 7.17 8.59 3.10
C GLY A 47 7.54 7.24 3.73
N LEU A 48 8.83 7.01 4.00
CA LEU A 48 9.30 5.80 4.68
C LEU A 48 8.88 5.76 6.15
N ALA A 49 8.95 6.89 6.85
CA ALA A 49 8.48 7.01 8.23
C ALA A 49 6.96 6.78 8.33
N ALA A 50 6.18 7.36 7.43
CA ALA A 50 4.73 7.14 7.37
C ALA A 50 4.40 5.68 7.05
N ALA A 51 5.09 5.06 6.09
CA ALA A 51 4.95 3.63 5.82
C ALA A 51 5.31 2.76 7.03
N ALA A 52 6.35 3.13 7.79
CA ALA A 52 6.75 2.43 9.00
C ALA A 52 5.68 2.53 10.11
N LEU A 53 5.09 3.71 10.28
CA LEU A 53 3.97 3.91 11.22
C LEU A 53 2.75 3.07 10.85
N VAL A 54 2.40 3.02 9.56
CA VAL A 54 1.30 2.18 9.06
C VAL A 54 1.62 0.70 9.26
N ALA A 55 2.85 0.28 8.94
CA ALA A 55 3.30 -1.10 9.16
C ALA A 55 3.18 -1.48 10.65
N LEU A 56 3.64 -0.60 11.55
CA LEU A 56 3.54 -0.79 12.99
C LEU A 56 2.07 -0.91 13.45
N ALA A 57 1.19 -0.04 12.98
CA ALA A 57 -0.24 -0.11 13.29
C ALA A 57 -0.86 -1.44 12.84
N LEU A 58 -0.51 -1.93 11.64
CA LEU A 58 -0.98 -3.22 11.13
C LEU A 58 -0.46 -4.39 11.97
N LEU A 59 0.80 -4.35 12.40
CA LEU A 59 1.41 -5.35 13.26
C LEU A 59 0.76 -5.42 14.65
N LEU A 60 0.40 -4.25 15.21
CA LEU A 60 -0.31 -4.17 16.47
C LEU A 60 -1.75 -4.69 16.35
N ALA A 61 -2.40 -4.47 15.21
CA ALA A 61 -3.78 -4.89 15.00
C ALA A 61 -3.93 -6.39 14.68
N ARG A 62 -2.96 -6.99 13.97
CA ARG A 62 -3.05 -8.39 13.49
C ARG A 62 -1.67 -9.04 13.39
N PRO A 63 -1.58 -10.37 13.62
CA PRO A 63 -0.35 -11.11 13.35
C PRO A 63 -0.01 -11.05 11.85
N LEU A 64 1.27 -10.83 11.57
CA LEU A 64 1.80 -10.80 10.21
C LEU A 64 1.54 -12.13 9.50
N ARG A 65 0.88 -12.06 8.35
CA ARG A 65 0.66 -13.21 7.46
C ARG A 65 1.22 -12.86 6.09
N LEU A 66 1.89 -13.79 5.43
CA LEU A 66 2.35 -13.65 4.04
C LEU A 66 1.24 -13.16 3.10
N ARG A 67 0.00 -13.60 3.35
CA ARG A 67 -1.19 -13.14 2.61
C ARG A 67 -1.45 -11.63 2.74
N LEU A 68 -1.18 -11.04 3.90
CA LEU A 68 -1.31 -9.59 4.11
C LEU A 68 -0.25 -8.85 3.29
N VAL A 69 1.00 -9.31 3.35
CA VAL A 69 2.11 -8.71 2.59
C VAL A 69 1.86 -8.77 1.09
N ALA A 70 1.44 -9.92 0.56
CA ALA A 70 1.08 -10.07 -0.84
C ALA A 70 -0.05 -9.11 -1.27
N ARG A 71 -1.05 -8.90 -0.41
CA ARG A 71 -2.14 -7.94 -0.69
C ARG A 71 -1.64 -6.51 -0.70
N VAL A 72 -0.85 -6.11 0.30
CA VAL A 72 -0.27 -4.77 0.36
C VAL A 72 0.57 -4.50 -0.89
N TRP A 73 1.32 -5.49 -1.36
CA TRP A 73 2.03 -5.42 -2.64
C TRP A 73 1.11 -5.25 -3.83
N GLY A 74 0.03 -6.04 -3.91
CA GLY A 74 -0.98 -5.88 -4.95
C GLY A 74 -1.60 -4.48 -4.95
N ILE A 75 -1.93 -3.94 -3.78
CA ILE A 75 -2.43 -2.58 -3.62
C ILE A 75 -1.39 -1.56 -4.09
N GLY A 76 -0.14 -1.69 -3.64
CA GLY A 76 0.97 -0.81 -4.02
C GLY A 76 1.21 -0.78 -5.52
N LEU A 77 1.15 -1.94 -6.19
CA LEU A 77 1.26 -2.05 -7.64
C LEU A 77 0.10 -1.34 -8.35
N VAL A 78 -1.14 -1.57 -7.93
CA VAL A 78 -2.32 -0.91 -8.51
C VAL A 78 -2.26 0.60 -8.30
N VAL A 79 -1.94 1.04 -7.09
CA VAL A 79 -1.79 2.47 -6.77
C VAL A 79 -0.73 3.09 -7.66
N THR A 80 0.45 2.47 -7.78
CA THR A 80 1.54 2.97 -8.64
C THR A 80 1.11 3.06 -10.10
N ALA A 81 0.45 2.00 -10.61
CA ALA A 81 0.02 1.93 -12.01
C ALA A 81 -1.06 2.96 -12.35
N LEU A 82 -1.97 3.26 -11.43
CA LEU A 82 -3.04 4.24 -11.64
C LEU A 82 -2.59 5.67 -11.35
N TRP A 83 -1.68 5.86 -10.40
CA TRP A 83 -1.23 7.18 -9.98
C TRP A 83 -0.52 7.94 -11.10
N ILE A 84 0.39 7.28 -11.82
CA ILE A 84 1.15 7.89 -12.92
C ILE A 84 0.22 8.51 -13.99
N PRO A 85 -0.73 7.78 -14.59
CA PRO A 85 -1.63 8.36 -15.58
C PRO A 85 -2.57 9.41 -14.99
N LEU A 86 -3.05 9.25 -13.75
CA LEU A 86 -3.89 10.26 -13.09
C LEU A 86 -3.16 11.58 -12.88
N LEU A 87 -1.87 11.54 -12.50
CA LEU A 87 -1.05 12.75 -12.38
C LEU A 87 -0.97 13.54 -13.70
N VAL A 88 -0.80 12.82 -14.81
CA VAL A 88 -0.66 13.42 -16.14
C VAL A 88 -2.00 13.94 -16.65
N LEU A 89 -3.08 13.16 -16.49
CA LEU A 89 -4.39 13.48 -17.07
C LEU A 89 -5.15 14.55 -16.28
N LEU A 90 -4.95 14.65 -14.97
CA LEU A 90 -5.70 15.54 -14.09
C LEU A 90 -4.90 16.78 -13.65
N GLU A 91 -3.68 16.97 -14.16
CA GLU A 91 -2.80 18.10 -13.82
C GLU A 91 -2.77 18.38 -12.30
N LEU A 92 -2.58 17.35 -11.50
CA LEU A 92 -2.76 17.39 -10.04
C LEU A 92 -1.75 18.29 -9.29
N GLN A 93 -0.79 18.89 -10.00
CA GLN A 93 0.21 19.78 -9.39
C GLN A 93 -0.45 21.03 -8.82
N GLY A 94 -0.29 21.26 -7.51
CA GLY A 94 -0.88 22.40 -6.82
C GLY A 94 -2.36 22.24 -6.45
N ASN A 95 -2.99 21.09 -6.72
CA ASN A 95 -4.37 20.80 -6.32
C ASN A 95 -4.42 19.75 -5.20
N PRO A 96 -4.33 20.15 -3.91
CA PRO A 96 -4.26 19.21 -2.79
C PRO A 96 -5.52 18.34 -2.66
N VAL A 97 -6.69 18.88 -2.99
CA VAL A 97 -7.95 18.12 -2.95
C VAL A 97 -7.97 17.07 -4.06
N GLY A 98 -7.55 17.44 -5.28
CA GLY A 98 -7.41 16.50 -6.40
C GLY A 98 -6.46 15.35 -6.06
N ILE A 99 -5.30 15.66 -5.49
CA ILE A 99 -4.30 14.67 -5.05
C ILE A 99 -4.93 13.69 -4.04
N LEU A 100 -5.60 14.19 -3.01
CA LEU A 100 -6.25 13.36 -1.99
C LEU A 100 -7.36 12.47 -2.57
N VAL A 101 -8.22 13.02 -3.43
CA VAL A 101 -9.34 12.28 -4.04
C VAL A 101 -8.80 11.20 -4.97
N SER A 102 -7.87 11.53 -5.87
CA SER A 102 -7.25 10.56 -6.76
C SER A 102 -6.52 9.47 -6.00
N TRP A 103 -5.85 9.82 -4.89
CA TRP A 103 -5.14 8.84 -4.06
C TRP A 103 -6.12 7.88 -3.40
N ALA A 104 -7.21 8.41 -2.83
CA ALA A 104 -8.27 7.61 -2.22
C ALA A 104 -8.92 6.66 -3.25
N VAL A 105 -9.13 7.12 -4.49
CA VAL A 105 -9.63 6.29 -5.59
C VAL A 105 -8.65 5.18 -5.93
N CYS A 106 -7.36 5.47 -6.12
CA CYS A 106 -6.34 4.46 -6.38
C CYS A 106 -6.28 3.41 -5.27
N LEU A 107 -6.31 3.85 -4.02
CA LEU A 107 -6.30 2.98 -2.84
C LEU A 107 -7.56 2.10 -2.82
N GLY A 108 -8.73 2.69 -3.05
CA GLY A 108 -10.01 1.98 -3.10
C GLY A 108 -10.03 0.90 -4.18
N VAL A 109 -9.55 1.21 -5.39
CA VAL A 109 -9.44 0.25 -6.49
C VAL A 109 -8.44 -0.86 -6.15
N GLY A 110 -7.27 -0.52 -5.62
CA GLY A 110 -6.27 -1.50 -5.17
C GLY A 110 -6.81 -2.44 -4.11
N VAL A 111 -7.54 -1.92 -3.10
CA VAL A 111 -8.18 -2.73 -2.07
C VAL A 111 -9.26 -3.62 -2.68
N ALA A 112 -10.14 -3.08 -3.53
CA ALA A 112 -11.20 -3.85 -4.15
C ALA A 112 -10.68 -5.04 -4.96
N LEU A 113 -9.64 -4.83 -5.78
CA LEU A 113 -9.03 -5.86 -6.62
C LEU A 113 -8.27 -6.92 -5.82
N THR A 114 -7.74 -6.56 -4.64
CA THR A 114 -6.95 -7.47 -3.80
C THR A 114 -7.77 -8.11 -2.66
N TYR A 115 -9.07 -7.79 -2.55
CA TYR A 115 -9.95 -8.28 -1.49
C TYR A 115 -10.83 -9.46 -1.95
N PRO A 116 -10.55 -10.71 -1.48
CA PRO A 116 -11.21 -11.91 -1.98
C PRO A 116 -12.74 -11.97 -1.82
N PRO A 117 -13.35 -11.44 -0.74
CA PRO A 117 -14.80 -11.46 -0.59
C PRO A 117 -15.54 -10.71 -1.72
N LEU A 118 -14.97 -9.61 -2.22
CA LEU A 118 -15.54 -8.90 -3.36
C LEU A 118 -15.49 -9.75 -4.62
N TRP A 119 -14.38 -10.48 -4.83
CA TRP A 119 -14.27 -11.37 -5.98
C TRP A 119 -15.27 -12.52 -5.92
N ARG A 120 -15.41 -13.16 -4.74
CA ARG A 120 -16.39 -14.23 -4.56
C ARG A 120 -17.83 -13.75 -4.74
N ALA A 121 -18.14 -12.53 -4.31
CA ALA A 121 -19.45 -11.94 -4.50
C ALA A 121 -19.74 -11.65 -5.99
N ALA A 122 -18.76 -11.13 -6.72
CA ALA A 122 -18.88 -10.89 -8.16
C ALA A 122 -18.99 -12.21 -8.95
N GLU A 123 -18.18 -13.21 -8.59
CA GLU A 123 -18.22 -14.55 -9.19
C GLU A 123 -19.56 -15.26 -8.93
N ALA A 124 -20.13 -15.09 -7.73
CA ALA A 124 -21.47 -15.62 -7.40
C ALA A 124 -22.58 -14.96 -8.22
N ARG A 125 -22.48 -13.65 -8.53
CA ARG A 125 -23.44 -12.96 -9.40
C ARG A 125 -23.31 -13.42 -10.85
N LEU A 126 -22.08 -13.56 -11.36
CA LEU A 126 -21.81 -14.02 -12.72
C LEU A 126 -22.22 -15.47 -12.99
N ARG A 127 -22.33 -16.31 -11.96
CA ARG A 127 -22.84 -17.69 -12.07
C ARG A 127 -24.35 -17.81 -11.96
N ALA A 128 -25.03 -16.74 -11.53
CA ALA A 128 -26.48 -16.69 -11.38
C ALA A 128 -27.18 -16.10 -12.63
N GLU A 129 -26.42 -15.51 -13.54
CA GLU A 129 -26.81 -15.12 -14.91
C GLU A 129 -26.48 -16.25 -15.89
#